data_AF-A0A1Y0Y5V9-F1
#
_entry.id   AF-A0A1Y0Y5V9-F1
#
_cell.length_a   1.000
_cell.length_b   1.000
_cell.length_c   1.000
_cell.angle_alpha   90.00
_cell.angle_beta   90.00
_cell.angle_gamma   90.00
#
_symmetry.space_group_name_H-M   'P 1'
#
loop_
_entity.id
_entity.type
_entity.pdbx_description
1 polymer ?
#
loop_
_entity_poly.entity_id
_entity_poly.type
_entity_poly.pdbx_seq_one_letter_code
_entity_poly.pdbx_strand_id
1 'polypeptide(L)'
;MSANVQRRDVIKAGAGATLASLVGGAIGRAHAEGLANATGAFDDNTVAQIARRLANGAYKAPDQTLPKALSNLNFDQFRSIAYRADRALWAGDNLGFDVEFYPRGFLYKPRIEIYEVQNGQAAAVPYSPDLFTYADSSLRVDDNLGFAGLRLRAPINTPGVMEEFCVFLGASYFRAVGKDQIYGLSARGFADGTGDPKGEEFALFRAFWLEKPEPGVQSVVIHALLDSPSLTGAFRFTIRPGESTVFDVQSTLFPRTKIEQSGIAPLTGMFYFDGNDRNHIDDWRPAAHDSEALQMWTGADQQLYRPLRNPLDLQFSTFSDTSPRGFGLMQRRRSFHDYEDLALHYEKRPSLWIEPIGDWGSGWVDLVEIPTPNEVNDNIVAFWRPKEPLQAGKEYSFTYRMYWGWDAPFPMPLARIGATRVGAVVDDKTARFFAIDFVGAPFEHLPKDTHFHVSPQTSAGTIRNVVVEPNPEINGWRTTFEFVPGDAKVADLSCALETDAGPVSEQWLYRWTP
;
A
#
# COMPACT_ATOMS: atom_id res chain seq x y z
N MET A 1 35.50 2.85 -13.32
CA MET A 1 35.33 2.77 -11.86
C MET A 1 33.84 2.63 -11.62
N SER A 2 33.39 1.44 -11.23
CA SER A 2 31.98 1.14 -11.07
C SER A 2 31.41 1.95 -9.91
N ALA A 3 30.46 2.83 -10.20
CA ALA A 3 29.60 3.37 -9.15
C ALA A 3 28.80 2.18 -8.60
N ASN A 4 29.22 1.68 -7.44
CA ASN A 4 28.40 0.78 -6.64
C ASN A 4 27.15 1.58 -6.27
N VAL A 5 26.04 1.28 -6.96
CA VAL A 5 24.70 1.65 -6.53
C VAL A 5 24.58 1.18 -5.09
N GLN A 6 24.56 2.11 -4.12
CA GLN A 6 24.31 1.70 -2.75
C GLN A 6 22.85 1.29 -2.66
N ARG A 7 22.58 0.10 -2.10
CA ARG A 7 21.23 -0.42 -1.74
C ARG A 7 20.29 0.68 -1.19
N ARG A 8 20.89 1.62 -0.46
CA ARG A 8 20.30 2.81 0.17
C ARG A 8 19.63 3.80 -0.80
N ASP A 9 20.16 3.99 -2.01
CA ASP A 9 19.64 4.97 -2.98
C ASP A 9 18.36 4.47 -3.68
N VAL A 10 18.25 3.16 -3.90
CA VAL A 10 17.07 2.51 -4.49
C VAL A 10 15.87 2.59 -3.54
N ILE A 11 16.11 2.36 -2.24
CA ILE A 11 15.06 2.39 -1.21
C ILE A 11 14.63 3.82 -0.90
N LYS A 12 15.56 4.80 -0.85
CA LYS A 12 15.23 6.22 -0.64
C LYS A 12 14.33 6.83 -1.72
N ALA A 13 14.40 6.30 -2.95
CA ALA A 13 13.54 6.77 -4.04
C ALA A 13 12.17 6.06 -4.10
N GLY A 14 11.83 5.24 -3.10
CA GLY A 14 10.52 4.58 -3.06
C GLY A 14 10.28 3.63 -4.23
N ALA A 15 11.33 3.06 -4.82
CA ALA A 15 11.17 2.05 -5.86
C ALA A 15 10.83 0.70 -5.20
N GLY A 16 9.53 0.47 -4.94
CA GLY A 16 9.03 -0.89 -4.75
C GLY A 16 9.32 -1.66 -6.03
N ALA A 17 10.39 -2.45 -6.03
CA ALA A 17 10.77 -3.25 -7.17
C ALA A 17 9.80 -4.44 -7.28
N THR A 18 8.68 -4.25 -7.98
CA THR A 18 7.87 -5.38 -8.42
C THR A 18 8.66 -6.16 -9.47
N LEU A 19 8.91 -7.44 -9.22
CA LEU A 19 9.38 -8.39 -10.23
C LEU A 19 8.38 -8.40 -11.39
N ALA A 20 8.68 -7.63 -12.43
CA ALA A 20 7.86 -7.56 -13.64
C ALA A 20 7.94 -8.91 -14.37
N SER A 21 6.82 -9.60 -14.49
CA SER A 21 6.68 -10.76 -15.38
C SER A 21 6.76 -10.29 -16.84
N LEU A 22 7.76 -10.81 -17.57
CA LEU A 22 7.97 -10.53 -18.98
C LEU A 22 6.90 -11.27 -19.81
N VAL A 23 5.85 -10.58 -20.24
CA VAL A 23 4.97 -11.08 -21.30
C VAL A 23 5.35 -10.39 -22.60
N GLY A 24 6.11 -11.09 -23.44
CA GLY A 24 6.44 -10.67 -24.80
C GLY A 24 5.30 -11.01 -25.77
N GLY A 25 4.78 -9.99 -26.45
CA GLY A 25 3.78 -10.12 -27.52
C GLY A 25 3.94 -9.04 -28.59
N ALA A 26 3.70 -9.41 -29.85
CA ALA A 26 4.11 -8.71 -31.06
C ALA A 26 3.59 -7.27 -31.21
N ILE A 27 4.45 -6.40 -31.75
CA ILE A 27 4.26 -4.96 -31.91
C ILE A 27 3.55 -4.65 -33.24
N GLY A 28 2.36 -4.05 -33.15
CA GLY A 28 1.75 -3.25 -34.21
C GLY A 28 1.62 -1.80 -33.73
N ARG A 29 1.93 -0.83 -34.59
CA ARG A 29 1.74 0.60 -34.32
C ARG A 29 0.26 0.90 -34.09
N ALA A 30 -0.17 1.00 -32.84
CA ALA A 30 -1.49 1.46 -32.44
C ALA A 30 -1.33 2.70 -31.56
N HIS A 31 -1.13 3.86 -32.20
CA HIS A 31 -1.26 5.14 -31.51
C HIS A 31 -2.73 5.31 -31.11
N ALA A 32 -3.05 5.20 -29.82
CA ALA A 32 -4.36 5.52 -29.23
C ALA A 32 -5.57 4.71 -29.72
N GLU A 33 -5.41 3.51 -30.31
CA GLU A 33 -6.56 2.64 -30.59
C GLU A 33 -7.22 2.16 -29.28
N GLY A 34 -8.37 2.74 -28.93
CA GLY A 34 -9.21 2.28 -27.82
C GLY A 34 -9.70 3.36 -26.86
N LEU A 35 -9.07 4.54 -26.84
CA LEU A 35 -9.43 5.67 -25.96
C LEU A 35 -10.36 6.69 -26.65
N ALA A 36 -11.28 6.22 -27.50
CA ALA A 36 -12.25 7.11 -28.14
C ALA A 36 -13.10 7.83 -27.08
N ASN A 37 -13.28 9.16 -27.24
CA ASN A 37 -13.89 10.10 -26.29
C ASN A 37 -13.03 10.41 -25.05
N ALA A 38 -11.72 10.18 -25.10
CA ALA A 38 -10.81 10.64 -24.05
C ALA A 38 -10.59 12.16 -24.01
N THR A 39 -10.91 12.87 -25.11
CA THR A 39 -10.88 14.32 -25.23
C THR A 39 -12.26 14.87 -25.59
N GLY A 40 -12.47 16.17 -25.37
CA GLY A 40 -13.76 16.83 -25.58
C GLY A 40 -14.60 16.80 -24.31
N ALA A 41 -15.93 16.67 -24.45
CA ALA A 41 -16.83 16.69 -23.30
C ALA A 41 -16.46 15.60 -22.28
N PHE A 42 -16.35 16.00 -21.02
CA PHE A 42 -15.95 15.15 -19.91
C PHE A 42 -16.90 15.34 -18.73
N ASP A 43 -17.29 14.22 -18.15
CA ASP A 43 -18.11 14.13 -16.94
C ASP A 43 -17.64 12.93 -16.08
N ASP A 44 -18.23 12.78 -14.90
CA ASP A 44 -17.90 11.71 -13.95
C ASP A 44 -18.10 10.28 -14.53
N ASN A 45 -18.90 10.11 -15.59
CA ASN A 45 -19.15 8.80 -16.19
C ASN A 45 -18.21 8.48 -17.36
N THR A 46 -17.45 9.46 -17.85
CA THR A 46 -16.65 9.33 -19.07
C THR A 46 -15.65 8.17 -18.98
N VAL A 47 -14.94 8.05 -17.86
CA VAL A 47 -13.94 6.98 -17.67
C VAL A 47 -14.61 5.60 -17.52
N ALA A 48 -15.74 5.52 -16.82
CA ALA A 48 -16.51 4.28 -16.71
C ALA A 48 -17.05 3.79 -18.06
N GLN A 49 -17.48 4.71 -18.94
CA GLN A 49 -17.90 4.38 -20.30
C GLN A 49 -16.73 3.87 -21.16
N ILE A 50 -15.53 4.47 -21.03
CA ILE A 50 -14.33 4.00 -21.72
C ILE A 50 -13.95 2.60 -21.22
N ALA A 51 -13.90 2.38 -19.91
CA ALA A 51 -13.60 1.08 -19.30
C ALA A 51 -14.57 -0.01 -19.78
N ARG A 52 -15.89 0.23 -19.67
CA ARG A 52 -16.92 -0.71 -20.16
C ARG A 52 -16.72 -1.09 -21.64
N ARG A 53 -16.36 -0.13 -22.48
CA ARG A 53 -16.10 -0.38 -23.91
C ARG A 53 -14.86 -1.26 -24.10
N LEU A 54 -13.78 -0.99 -23.37
CA LEU A 54 -12.54 -1.77 -23.43
C LEU A 54 -12.70 -3.19 -22.88
N ALA A 55 -13.59 -3.40 -21.91
CA ALA A 55 -13.92 -4.73 -21.40
C ALA A 55 -14.60 -5.63 -22.44
N ASN A 56 -15.28 -5.04 -23.42
CA ASN A 56 -15.94 -5.77 -24.51
C ASN A 56 -14.99 -6.15 -25.67
N GLY A 57 -13.70 -5.82 -25.55
CA GLY A 57 -12.67 -6.15 -26.54
C GLY A 57 -11.50 -6.93 -25.93
N ALA A 58 -10.67 -7.51 -26.81
CA ALA A 58 -9.42 -8.13 -26.39
C ALA A 58 -8.47 -7.09 -25.78
N TYR A 59 -7.76 -7.49 -24.73
CA TYR A 59 -6.76 -6.63 -24.09
C TYR A 59 -5.65 -6.26 -25.08
N LYS A 60 -5.31 -4.97 -25.12
CA LYS A 60 -4.17 -4.41 -25.85
C LYS A 60 -3.31 -3.60 -24.88
N ALA A 61 -2.13 -4.12 -24.57
CA ALA A 61 -1.18 -3.46 -23.70
C ALA A 61 -0.76 -2.08 -24.26
N PRO A 62 -0.45 -1.09 -23.41
CA PRO A 62 0.13 0.18 -23.86
C PRO A 62 1.47 -0.01 -24.56
N ASP A 63 1.84 0.95 -25.41
CA ASP A 63 3.15 0.94 -26.05
C ASP A 63 4.28 0.99 -24.99
N GLN A 64 5.22 0.06 -25.11
CA GLN A 64 6.41 -0.04 -24.25
C GLN A 64 7.70 0.27 -25.02
N THR A 65 7.60 0.59 -26.31
CA THR A 65 8.75 0.84 -27.17
C THR A 65 9.49 2.09 -26.70
N LEU A 66 10.80 1.96 -26.52
CA LEU A 66 11.68 3.06 -26.14
C LEU A 66 12.89 3.12 -27.09
N PRO A 67 13.37 4.32 -27.43
CA PRO A 67 14.65 4.51 -28.08
C PRO A 67 15.80 3.86 -27.30
N LYS A 68 16.86 3.45 -28.01
CA LYS A 68 18.01 2.75 -27.40
C LYS A 68 18.67 3.51 -26.24
N ALA A 69 18.65 4.85 -26.30
CA ALA A 69 19.17 5.70 -25.22
C ALA A 69 18.44 5.47 -23.88
N LEU A 70 17.16 5.09 -23.92
CA LEU A 70 16.31 4.94 -22.73
C LEU A 70 15.96 3.48 -22.39
N SER A 71 16.15 2.55 -23.35
CA SER A 71 15.72 1.16 -23.20
C SER A 71 16.50 0.38 -22.12
N ASN A 72 17.73 0.81 -21.83
CA ASN A 72 18.69 0.12 -20.95
C ASN A 72 19.16 1.01 -19.78
N LEU A 73 18.35 2.01 -19.37
CA LEU A 73 18.70 2.86 -18.24
C LEU A 73 18.88 2.03 -16.97
N ASN A 74 19.94 2.30 -16.23
CA ASN A 74 20.01 1.93 -14.83
C ASN A 74 19.26 2.95 -13.96
N PHE A 75 19.13 2.63 -12.67
CA PHE A 75 18.40 3.46 -11.72
C PHE A 75 18.97 4.90 -11.58
N ASP A 76 20.29 5.06 -11.49
CA ASP A 76 20.92 6.38 -11.36
C ASP A 76 20.67 7.25 -12.59
N GLN A 77 20.77 6.66 -13.78
CA GLN A 77 20.49 7.35 -15.04
C GLN A 77 19.02 7.76 -15.12
N PHE A 78 18.09 6.89 -14.71
CA PHE A 78 16.66 7.22 -14.67
C PHE A 78 16.37 8.38 -13.71
N ARG A 79 16.93 8.34 -12.49
CA ARG A 79 16.80 9.42 -11.49
C ARG A 79 17.40 10.75 -11.97
N SER A 80 18.39 10.70 -12.86
CA SER A 80 19.06 11.88 -13.41
C SER A 80 18.23 12.67 -14.44
N ILE A 81 17.09 12.11 -14.89
CA ILE A 81 16.13 12.78 -15.74
C ILE A 81 15.07 13.43 -14.84
N ALA A 82 15.27 14.70 -14.49
CA ALA A 82 14.44 15.38 -13.49
C ALA A 82 13.46 16.36 -14.16
N TYR A 83 12.19 16.30 -13.75
CA TYR A 83 11.16 17.22 -14.21
C TYR A 83 11.48 18.66 -13.75
N ARG A 84 11.16 19.63 -14.61
CA ARG A 84 11.33 21.06 -14.34
C ARG A 84 10.15 21.61 -13.55
N ALA A 85 10.37 21.99 -12.29
CA ALA A 85 9.32 22.54 -11.44
C ALA A 85 8.65 23.79 -12.03
N ASP A 86 9.39 24.63 -12.76
CA ASP A 86 8.86 25.81 -13.46
C ASP A 86 7.96 25.47 -14.67
N ARG A 87 7.87 24.19 -15.03
CA ARG A 87 7.05 23.66 -16.13
C ARG A 87 5.92 22.75 -15.65
N ALA A 88 5.73 22.59 -14.34
CA ALA A 88 4.68 21.74 -13.79
C ALA A 88 3.31 22.19 -14.29
N LEU A 89 2.41 21.23 -14.48
CA LEU A 89 1.02 21.55 -14.80
C LEU A 89 0.44 22.31 -13.61
N TRP A 90 -0.23 23.43 -13.91
CA TRP A 90 -0.78 24.41 -12.95
C TRP A 90 0.23 25.31 -12.23
N ALA A 91 1.52 25.18 -12.55
CA ALA A 91 2.54 26.06 -11.99
C ALA A 91 2.23 27.53 -12.29
N GLY A 92 2.15 28.35 -11.22
CA GLY A 92 1.88 29.79 -11.33
C GLY A 92 0.40 30.17 -11.46
N ASP A 93 -0.52 29.20 -11.50
CA ASP A 93 -1.97 29.47 -11.54
C ASP A 93 -2.57 29.84 -10.17
N ASN A 94 -1.73 29.95 -9.13
CA ASN A 94 -2.11 30.23 -7.75
C ASN A 94 -3.14 29.22 -7.20
N LEU A 95 -2.92 27.94 -7.52
CA LEU A 95 -3.71 26.80 -7.05
C LEU A 95 -3.02 26.13 -5.86
N GLY A 96 -3.78 25.30 -5.12
CA GLY A 96 -3.24 24.51 -4.01
C GLY A 96 -2.39 23.31 -4.44
N PHE A 97 -2.26 23.07 -5.76
CA PHE A 97 -1.66 21.87 -6.33
C PHE A 97 -0.86 22.18 -7.59
N ASP A 98 0.29 21.52 -7.71
CA ASP A 98 1.04 21.37 -8.96
C ASP A 98 1.16 19.88 -9.32
N VAL A 99 1.28 19.58 -10.61
CA VAL A 99 1.50 18.21 -11.09
C VAL A 99 2.75 18.12 -11.95
N GLU A 100 3.60 17.14 -11.63
CA GLU A 100 4.77 16.78 -12.44
C GLU A 100 4.60 15.38 -13.00
N PHE A 101 5.32 15.07 -14.08
CA PHE A 101 5.21 13.80 -14.78
C PHE A 101 6.53 13.04 -14.80
N TYR A 102 6.46 11.71 -14.72
CA TYR A 102 7.65 10.87 -14.84
C TYR A 102 8.01 10.61 -16.31
N PRO A 103 9.31 10.65 -16.65
CA PRO A 103 9.77 10.21 -17.97
C PRO A 103 9.61 8.69 -18.09
N ARG A 104 9.49 8.18 -19.32
CA ARG A 104 9.54 6.73 -19.57
C ARG A 104 10.99 6.24 -19.58
N GLY A 105 11.22 5.06 -19.01
CA GLY A 105 12.55 4.49 -18.87
C GLY A 105 12.65 3.51 -17.70
N PHE A 106 13.79 2.81 -17.61
CA PHE A 106 14.04 1.81 -16.56
C PHE A 106 12.91 0.75 -16.51
N LEU A 107 12.21 0.61 -15.39
CA LEU A 107 11.06 -0.29 -15.23
C LEU A 107 9.76 0.31 -15.79
N TYR A 108 9.70 1.62 -15.97
CA TYR A 108 8.49 2.37 -16.33
C TYR A 108 8.43 2.64 -17.83
N LYS A 109 8.36 1.55 -18.61
CA LYS A 109 8.31 1.58 -20.07
C LYS A 109 6.94 1.89 -20.67
N PRO A 110 5.81 1.40 -20.11
CA PRO A 110 4.50 1.69 -20.66
C PRO A 110 4.23 3.18 -20.79
N ARG A 111 3.68 3.60 -21.93
CA ARG A 111 3.17 4.94 -22.14
C ARG A 111 1.83 5.11 -21.43
N ILE A 112 1.72 6.14 -20.60
CA ILE A 112 0.52 6.53 -19.87
C ILE A 112 -0.01 7.83 -20.48
N GLU A 113 -1.28 7.83 -20.90
CA GLU A 113 -1.92 9.02 -21.46
C GLU A 113 -2.40 9.93 -20.32
N ILE A 114 -2.13 11.23 -20.43
CA ILE A 114 -2.52 12.21 -19.41
C ILE A 114 -3.39 13.28 -20.07
N TYR A 115 -4.53 13.55 -19.45
CA TYR A 115 -5.47 14.57 -19.86
C TYR A 115 -5.68 15.56 -18.71
N GLU A 116 -5.83 16.83 -19.05
CA GLU A 116 -6.34 17.86 -18.15
C GLU A 116 -7.82 18.08 -18.45
N VAL A 117 -8.63 18.20 -17.40
CA VAL A 117 -10.05 18.51 -17.49
C VAL A 117 -10.27 19.92 -16.94
N GLN A 118 -10.82 20.79 -17.77
CA GLN A 118 -11.19 22.16 -17.40
C GLN A 118 -12.58 22.47 -17.94
N ASN A 119 -13.49 22.98 -17.10
CA ASN A 119 -14.85 23.35 -17.49
C ASN A 119 -15.62 22.22 -18.22
N GLY A 120 -15.47 20.97 -17.75
CA GLY A 120 -16.09 19.80 -18.36
C GLY A 120 -15.53 19.43 -19.74
N GLN A 121 -14.32 19.88 -20.07
CA GLN A 121 -13.62 19.53 -21.30
C GLN A 121 -12.26 18.91 -21.01
N ALA A 122 -12.02 17.72 -21.53
CA ALA A 122 -10.75 17.02 -21.47
C ALA A 122 -9.85 17.35 -22.68
N ALA A 123 -8.60 17.71 -22.42
CA ALA A 123 -7.56 17.89 -23.44
C ALA A 123 -6.29 17.13 -23.05
N ALA A 124 -5.57 16.60 -24.05
CA ALA A 124 -4.32 15.89 -23.79
C ALA A 124 -3.25 16.86 -23.26
N VAL A 125 -2.55 16.47 -22.19
CA VAL A 125 -1.38 17.20 -21.71
C VAL A 125 -0.22 16.95 -22.68
N PRO A 126 0.33 18.00 -23.33
CA PRO A 126 1.37 17.81 -24.32
C PRO A 126 2.67 17.35 -23.65
N TYR A 127 3.25 16.28 -24.20
CA TYR A 127 4.61 15.89 -23.87
C TYR A 127 5.63 16.77 -24.60
N SER A 128 6.68 17.16 -23.90
CA SER A 128 7.89 17.72 -24.50
C SER A 128 9.12 17.26 -23.71
N PRO A 129 10.25 16.93 -24.38
CA PRO A 129 11.52 16.69 -23.71
C PRO A 129 12.02 17.92 -22.90
N ASP A 130 11.54 19.12 -23.23
CA ASP A 130 11.90 20.36 -22.51
C ASP A 130 11.22 20.49 -21.14
N LEU A 131 10.31 19.58 -20.80
CA LEU A 131 9.77 19.42 -19.46
C LEU A 131 10.79 18.84 -18.48
N PHE A 132 11.91 18.29 -18.98
CA PHE A 132 12.91 17.60 -18.20
C PHE A 132 14.28 18.28 -18.31
N THR A 133 15.07 18.11 -17.26
CA THR A 133 16.52 18.32 -17.23
C THR A 133 17.20 16.96 -17.27
N TYR A 134 18.40 16.94 -17.87
CA TYR A 134 19.16 15.71 -18.07
C TYR A 134 20.58 15.95 -17.56
N ALA A 135 21.00 15.18 -16.55
CA ALA A 135 22.40 15.26 -16.10
C ALA A 135 23.38 14.81 -17.19
N ASP A 136 22.96 13.82 -17.99
CA ASP A 136 23.64 13.39 -19.20
C ASP A 136 22.77 13.73 -20.43
N SER A 137 23.24 14.65 -21.25
CA SER A 137 22.51 15.12 -22.44
C SER A 137 22.27 14.01 -23.48
N SER A 138 23.04 12.92 -23.45
CA SER A 138 22.83 11.77 -24.35
C SER A 138 21.54 10.99 -24.06
N LEU A 139 20.94 11.21 -22.89
CA LEU A 139 19.65 10.63 -22.51
C LEU A 139 18.46 11.41 -23.10
N ARG A 140 18.69 12.62 -23.63
CA ARG A 140 17.63 13.40 -24.25
C ARG A 140 17.24 12.79 -25.60
N VAL A 141 15.94 12.61 -25.80
CA VAL A 141 15.35 12.20 -27.07
C VAL A 141 14.25 13.19 -27.44
N ASP A 142 14.27 13.70 -28.67
CA ASP A 142 13.31 14.73 -29.12
C ASP A 142 11.95 14.18 -29.56
N ASP A 143 11.82 12.86 -29.73
CA ASP A 143 10.56 12.19 -30.05
C ASP A 143 9.52 12.34 -28.92
N ASN A 144 8.23 12.32 -29.27
CA ASN A 144 7.16 12.28 -28.27
C ASN A 144 7.03 10.88 -27.65
N LEU A 145 7.72 10.69 -26.53
CA LEU A 145 7.68 9.44 -25.77
C LEU A 145 6.42 9.33 -24.90
N GLY A 146 5.82 10.44 -24.51
CA GLY A 146 4.75 10.47 -23.51
C GLY A 146 5.29 10.24 -22.09
N PHE A 147 4.38 10.03 -21.15
CA PHE A 147 4.69 9.95 -19.72
C PHE A 147 4.64 8.51 -19.21
N ALA A 148 5.25 8.27 -18.05
CA ALA A 148 5.23 6.98 -17.36
C ALA A 148 4.34 6.96 -16.12
N GLY A 149 3.91 8.14 -15.66
CA GLY A 149 3.17 8.35 -14.42
C GLY A 149 3.18 9.82 -14.03
N LEU A 150 2.64 10.13 -12.87
CA LEU A 150 2.52 11.49 -12.35
C LEU A 150 2.78 11.54 -10.85
N ARG A 151 3.11 12.74 -10.36
CA ARG A 151 3.17 13.06 -8.94
C ARG A 151 2.47 14.38 -8.66
N LEU A 152 1.87 14.46 -7.48
CA LEU A 152 1.14 15.62 -6.99
C LEU A 152 1.98 16.33 -5.95
N ARG A 153 1.95 17.65 -6.02
CA ARG A 153 2.60 18.53 -5.06
C ARG A 153 1.58 19.45 -4.42
N ALA A 154 1.77 19.73 -3.13
CA ALA A 154 0.94 20.64 -2.35
C ALA A 154 1.81 21.27 -1.24
N PRO A 155 1.41 22.41 -0.65
CA PRO A 155 2.10 23.00 0.49
C PRO A 155 1.76 22.27 1.79
N ILE A 156 2.11 20.98 1.88
CA ILE A 156 1.69 20.07 2.97
C ILE A 156 2.46 20.31 4.27
N ASN A 157 3.77 20.58 4.21
CA ASN A 157 4.59 20.84 5.40
C ASN A 157 4.91 22.33 5.55
N THR A 158 5.37 22.96 4.48
CA THR A 158 5.81 24.37 4.50
C THR A 158 4.87 25.26 3.68
N PRO A 159 4.24 26.29 4.31
CA PRO A 159 3.40 27.23 3.59
C PRO A 159 4.12 27.89 2.41
N GLY A 160 3.53 27.81 1.22
CA GLY A 160 4.09 28.39 -0.01
C GLY A 160 5.16 27.55 -0.71
N VAL A 161 5.53 26.38 -0.20
CA VAL A 161 6.47 25.46 -0.86
C VAL A 161 5.72 24.23 -1.34
N MET A 162 5.70 24.00 -2.66
CA MET A 162 5.06 22.81 -3.23
C MET A 162 5.92 21.57 -3.00
N GLU A 163 5.48 20.69 -2.11
CA GLU A 163 6.16 19.46 -1.73
C GLU A 163 5.43 18.24 -2.30
N GLU A 164 6.18 17.23 -2.76
CA GLU A 164 5.64 15.98 -3.27
C GLU A 164 4.92 15.23 -2.14
N PHE A 165 3.66 14.85 -2.35
CA PHE A 165 2.88 14.11 -1.34
C PHE A 165 2.16 12.88 -1.89
N CYS A 166 2.06 12.73 -3.21
CA CYS A 166 1.43 11.58 -3.85
C CYS A 166 2.06 11.24 -5.20
N VAL A 167 2.20 9.95 -5.50
CA VAL A 167 2.78 9.41 -6.74
C VAL A 167 1.88 8.31 -7.31
N PHE A 168 1.63 8.33 -8.62
CA PHE A 168 1.06 7.23 -9.40
C PHE A 168 2.11 6.78 -10.43
N LEU A 169 2.72 5.61 -10.22
CA LEU A 169 3.83 5.14 -11.06
C LEU A 169 3.98 3.61 -10.97
N GLY A 170 3.98 2.95 -12.14
CA GLY A 170 4.18 1.51 -12.26
C GLY A 170 2.89 0.70 -12.03
N ALA A 171 2.51 -0.10 -13.02
CA ALA A 171 1.25 -0.85 -13.01
C ALA A 171 0.08 0.04 -12.53
N SER A 172 -0.68 -0.39 -11.53
CA SER A 172 -1.76 0.41 -10.90
C SER A 172 -1.38 0.88 -9.50
N TYR A 173 -0.08 0.98 -9.20
CA TYR A 173 0.40 1.41 -7.89
C TYR A 173 0.32 2.91 -7.71
N PHE A 174 0.05 3.30 -6.46
CA PHE A 174 0.19 4.66 -6.01
C PHE A 174 0.57 4.73 -4.53
N ARG A 175 1.22 5.83 -4.16
CA ARG A 175 1.67 6.11 -2.79
C ARG A 175 1.23 7.51 -2.39
N ALA A 176 0.99 7.72 -1.10
CA ALA A 176 0.82 9.05 -0.55
C ALA A 176 1.42 9.14 0.86
N VAL A 177 1.62 10.36 1.33
CA VAL A 177 2.12 10.67 2.68
C VAL A 177 1.21 11.69 3.34
N GLY A 178 1.03 11.60 4.65
CA GLY A 178 0.53 12.70 5.46
C GLY A 178 1.63 13.73 5.75
N LYS A 179 1.29 14.73 6.55
CA LYS A 179 2.23 15.76 6.98
C LYS A 179 3.40 15.15 7.77
N ASP A 180 4.61 15.66 7.50
CA ASP A 180 5.88 15.27 8.14
C ASP A 180 6.26 13.79 7.96
N GLN A 181 5.64 13.10 6.98
CA GLN A 181 5.91 11.71 6.65
C GLN A 181 6.75 11.55 5.38
N ILE A 182 7.30 10.35 5.20
CA ILE A 182 8.00 9.94 3.98
C ILE A 182 7.36 8.67 3.40
N TYR A 183 7.63 8.37 2.13
CA TYR A 183 7.05 7.19 1.49
C TYR A 183 7.47 5.88 2.16
N GLY A 184 6.50 4.98 2.30
CA GLY A 184 6.69 3.58 2.68
C GLY A 184 5.83 2.68 1.80
N LEU A 185 4.78 2.10 2.40
CA LEU A 185 3.82 1.23 1.72
C LEU A 185 3.12 1.91 0.52
N SER A 186 2.56 1.09 -0.36
CA SER A 186 1.78 1.47 -1.54
C SER A 186 0.35 0.94 -1.47
N ALA A 187 -0.52 1.52 -2.27
CA ALA A 187 -1.81 0.95 -2.65
C ALA A 187 -1.79 0.59 -4.13
N ARG A 188 -2.77 -0.22 -4.58
CA ARG A 188 -3.00 -0.49 -6.00
C ARG A 188 -4.47 -0.32 -6.38
N GLY A 189 -4.74 -0.16 -7.66
CA GLY A 189 -6.12 -0.15 -8.16
C GLY A 189 -6.82 -1.51 -8.02
N PHE A 190 -6.10 -2.61 -8.28
CA PHE A 190 -6.64 -3.98 -8.22
C PHE A 190 -5.52 -5.00 -8.04
N ALA A 191 -5.85 -6.17 -7.50
CA ALA A 191 -4.97 -7.34 -7.44
C ALA A 191 -5.69 -8.58 -7.97
N ASP A 192 -4.97 -9.46 -8.68
CA ASP A 192 -5.52 -10.70 -9.25
C ASP A 192 -4.51 -11.84 -9.11
N GLY A 193 -4.85 -12.86 -8.33
CA GLY A 193 -3.99 -14.03 -8.16
C GLY A 193 -2.70 -13.75 -7.39
N THR A 194 -2.70 -12.80 -6.45
CA THR A 194 -1.53 -12.51 -5.60
C THR A 194 -1.08 -13.77 -4.85
N GLY A 195 0.15 -14.21 -5.10
CA GLY A 195 0.72 -15.42 -4.53
C GLY A 195 0.21 -16.74 -5.14
N ASP A 196 -0.68 -16.71 -6.13
CA ASP A 196 -1.15 -17.93 -6.80
C ASP A 196 0.02 -18.59 -7.57
N PRO A 197 0.17 -19.93 -7.51
CA PRO A 197 1.20 -20.66 -8.26
C PRO A 197 1.20 -20.41 -9.78
N LYS A 198 0.07 -19.99 -10.36
CA LYS A 198 -0.05 -19.63 -11.79
C LYS A 198 0.56 -18.26 -12.12
N GLY A 199 0.85 -17.45 -11.11
CA GLY A 199 1.39 -16.10 -11.23
C GLY A 199 0.31 -15.02 -11.07
N GLU A 200 0.71 -13.92 -10.46
CA GLU A 200 -0.12 -12.72 -10.29
C GLU A 200 -0.25 -11.93 -11.60
N GLU A 201 -1.46 -11.46 -11.89
CA GLU A 201 -1.72 -10.51 -12.97
C GLU A 201 -1.69 -9.07 -12.42
N PHE A 202 -0.83 -8.23 -13.00
CA PHE A 202 -0.70 -6.83 -12.60
C PHE A 202 -1.50 -5.93 -13.54
N ALA A 203 -2.64 -5.43 -13.05
CA ALA A 203 -3.39 -4.39 -13.73
C ALA A 203 -2.64 -3.06 -13.74
N LEU A 204 -2.82 -2.26 -14.80
CA LEU A 204 -2.12 -0.99 -14.98
C LEU A 204 -3.06 0.19 -15.17
N PHE A 205 -2.74 1.35 -14.60
CA PHE A 205 -3.42 2.60 -14.96
C PHE A 205 -2.87 3.10 -16.29
N ARG A 206 -3.66 3.02 -17.36
CA ARG A 206 -3.21 3.36 -18.72
C ARG A 206 -3.47 4.81 -19.11
N ALA A 207 -4.37 5.48 -18.40
CA ALA A 207 -4.70 6.88 -18.63
C ALA A 207 -5.19 7.58 -17.36
N PHE A 208 -4.93 8.87 -17.26
CA PHE A 208 -5.41 9.74 -16.18
C PHE A 208 -6.07 11.00 -16.74
N TRP A 209 -7.13 11.46 -16.07
CA TRP A 209 -7.76 12.76 -16.29
C TRP A 209 -7.68 13.56 -15.01
N LEU A 210 -7.00 14.70 -15.06
CA LEU A 210 -6.72 15.58 -13.95
C LEU A 210 -7.69 16.77 -14.01
N GLU A 211 -8.65 16.84 -13.09
CA GLU A 211 -9.52 18.01 -13.02
C GLU A 211 -8.75 19.18 -12.42
N LYS A 212 -8.64 20.27 -13.18
CA LYS A 212 -8.03 21.51 -12.71
C LYS A 212 -8.88 22.07 -11.55
N PRO A 213 -8.34 22.17 -10.34
CA PRO A 213 -9.09 22.68 -9.20
C PRO A 213 -9.34 24.18 -9.35
N GLU A 214 -10.46 24.65 -8.79
CA GLU A 214 -10.72 26.08 -8.64
C GLU A 214 -9.80 26.70 -7.57
N PRO A 215 -9.46 28.00 -7.66
CA PRO A 215 -8.68 28.68 -6.63
C PRO A 215 -9.29 28.54 -5.23
N GLY A 216 -8.45 28.19 -4.25
CA GLY A 216 -8.87 27.99 -2.85
C GLY A 216 -9.42 26.60 -2.52
N VAL A 217 -9.64 25.73 -3.52
CA VAL A 217 -10.02 24.34 -3.28
C VAL A 217 -8.81 23.54 -2.76
N GLN A 218 -9.00 22.86 -1.64
CA GLN A 218 -7.96 22.07 -0.95
C GLN A 218 -8.01 20.56 -1.28
N SER A 219 -8.59 20.22 -2.42
CA SER A 219 -8.64 18.87 -2.95
C SER A 219 -8.38 18.85 -4.45
N VAL A 220 -7.81 17.76 -4.95
CA VAL A 220 -7.67 17.51 -6.39
C VAL A 220 -8.44 16.25 -6.76
N VAL A 221 -9.10 16.28 -7.93
CA VAL A 221 -9.82 15.12 -8.47
C VAL A 221 -9.02 14.53 -9.64
N ILE A 222 -8.78 13.23 -9.55
CA ILE A 222 -8.07 12.45 -10.57
C ILE A 222 -8.92 11.26 -10.96
N HIS A 223 -9.26 11.15 -12.23
CA HIS A 223 -9.84 9.93 -12.77
C HIS A 223 -8.75 9.06 -13.39
N ALA A 224 -8.85 7.75 -13.22
CA ALA A 224 -7.88 6.81 -13.76
C ALA A 224 -8.57 5.63 -14.45
N LEU A 225 -8.05 5.24 -15.61
CA LEU A 225 -8.49 4.07 -16.36
C LEU A 225 -7.51 2.91 -16.10
N LEU A 226 -8.00 1.88 -15.44
CA LEU A 226 -7.30 0.63 -15.19
C LEU A 226 -7.57 -0.38 -16.30
N ASP A 227 -6.56 -1.11 -16.73
CA ASP A 227 -6.66 -2.14 -17.76
C ASP A 227 -5.67 -3.28 -17.54
N SER A 228 -6.10 -4.51 -17.80
CA SER A 228 -5.31 -5.74 -17.65
C SER A 228 -5.85 -6.84 -18.58
N PRO A 229 -5.16 -7.97 -18.80
CA PRO A 229 -5.76 -9.07 -19.54
C PRO A 229 -7.16 -9.52 -19.05
N SER A 230 -7.37 -9.57 -17.73
CA SER A 230 -8.61 -10.08 -17.12
C SER A 230 -9.70 -9.03 -16.86
N LEU A 231 -9.40 -7.73 -16.76
CA LEU A 231 -10.42 -6.69 -16.53
C LEU A 231 -10.05 -5.27 -17.01
N THR A 232 -11.06 -4.40 -17.00
CA THR A 232 -10.86 -2.94 -16.94
C THR A 232 -11.50 -2.36 -15.70
N GLY A 233 -11.08 -1.16 -15.31
CA GLY A 233 -11.69 -0.41 -14.22
C GLY A 233 -11.66 1.08 -14.47
N ALA A 234 -12.64 1.79 -13.92
CA ALA A 234 -12.64 3.24 -13.84
C ALA A 234 -12.55 3.65 -12.37
N PHE A 235 -11.69 4.62 -12.08
CA PHE A 235 -11.45 5.13 -10.74
C PHE A 235 -11.64 6.65 -10.76
N ARG A 236 -12.23 7.17 -9.69
CA ARG A 236 -12.26 8.60 -9.35
C ARG A 236 -11.69 8.76 -7.95
N PHE A 237 -10.55 9.45 -7.87
CA PHE A 237 -9.87 9.79 -6.63
C PHE A 237 -10.14 11.25 -6.28
N THR A 238 -10.68 11.54 -5.11
CA THR A 238 -10.67 12.90 -4.53
C THR A 238 -9.66 12.94 -3.41
N ILE A 239 -8.56 13.68 -3.61
CA ILE A 239 -7.37 13.62 -2.77
C ILE A 239 -7.24 14.91 -1.97
N ARG A 240 -7.08 14.80 -0.66
CA ARG A 240 -6.94 15.93 0.29
C ARG A 240 -5.67 15.75 1.12
N PRO A 241 -4.59 16.51 0.86
CA PRO A 241 -3.40 16.48 1.72
C PRO A 241 -3.67 17.15 3.06
N GLY A 242 -3.01 16.69 4.12
CA GLY A 242 -3.15 17.22 5.48
C GLY A 242 -2.35 16.41 6.49
N GLU A 243 -2.70 16.51 7.78
CA GLU A 243 -2.12 15.67 8.85
C GLU A 243 -2.15 14.19 8.45
N SER A 244 -3.32 13.74 7.97
CA SER A 244 -3.44 12.57 7.12
C SER A 244 -3.83 13.03 5.72
N THR A 245 -3.24 12.40 4.69
CA THR A 245 -3.73 12.55 3.32
C THR A 245 -4.89 11.58 3.11
N VAL A 246 -6.04 12.11 2.70
CA VAL A 246 -7.29 11.34 2.55
C VAL A 246 -7.67 11.22 1.08
N PHE A 247 -7.96 9.99 0.65
CA PHE A 247 -8.50 9.69 -0.68
C PHE A 247 -9.94 9.22 -0.51
N ASP A 248 -10.92 9.90 -1.10
CA ASP A 248 -12.19 9.24 -1.41
C ASP A 248 -12.05 8.56 -2.76
N VAL A 249 -12.32 7.25 -2.81
CA VAL A 249 -12.18 6.43 -4.01
C VAL A 249 -13.54 5.89 -4.42
N GLN A 250 -13.91 6.14 -5.66
CA GLN A 250 -15.02 5.46 -6.33
C GLN A 250 -14.40 4.62 -7.45
N SER A 251 -14.66 3.31 -7.45
CA SER A 251 -14.20 2.43 -8.51
C SER A 251 -15.35 1.62 -9.11
N THR A 252 -15.26 1.38 -10.42
CA THR A 252 -16.17 0.50 -11.15
C THR A 252 -15.33 -0.45 -12.00
N LEU A 253 -15.48 -1.75 -11.78
CA LEU A 253 -14.73 -2.81 -12.41
C LEU A 253 -15.59 -3.58 -13.42
N PHE A 254 -15.00 -3.90 -14.56
CA PHE A 254 -15.61 -4.62 -15.68
C PHE A 254 -14.71 -5.81 -16.07
N PRO A 255 -14.95 -7.00 -15.50
CA PRO A 255 -14.17 -8.19 -15.84
C PRO A 255 -14.42 -8.63 -17.30
N ARG A 256 -13.33 -8.93 -18.01
CA ARG A 256 -13.33 -9.61 -19.31
C ARG A 256 -13.51 -11.11 -19.17
N THR A 257 -12.96 -11.67 -18.10
CA THR A 257 -13.02 -13.10 -17.75
C THR A 257 -13.56 -13.27 -16.34
N LYS A 258 -13.83 -14.52 -15.93
CA LYS A 258 -14.13 -14.84 -14.53
C LYS A 258 -12.84 -14.66 -13.70
N ILE A 259 -12.94 -13.96 -12.58
CA ILE A 259 -11.82 -13.72 -11.65
C ILE A 259 -12.19 -14.31 -10.28
N GLU A 260 -11.43 -15.33 -9.86
CA GLU A 260 -11.66 -16.07 -8.61
C GLU A 260 -11.04 -15.38 -7.38
N GLN A 261 -9.90 -14.70 -7.58
CA GLN A 261 -9.08 -14.14 -6.50
C GLN A 261 -8.91 -12.63 -6.67
N SER A 262 -10.03 -11.92 -6.85
CA SER A 262 -10.04 -10.47 -6.97
C SER A 262 -9.68 -9.80 -5.64
N GLY A 263 -8.67 -8.93 -5.65
CA GLY A 263 -8.31 -8.07 -4.53
C GLY A 263 -8.78 -6.63 -4.74
N ILE A 264 -9.66 -6.19 -3.86
CA ILE A 264 -10.25 -4.85 -3.80
C ILE A 264 -9.53 -4.02 -2.73
N ALA A 265 -9.25 -2.76 -3.05
CA ALA A 265 -8.47 -1.83 -2.24
C ALA A 265 -7.15 -2.45 -1.70
N PRO A 266 -6.31 -3.00 -2.59
CA PRO A 266 -5.08 -3.67 -2.18
C PRO A 266 -4.04 -2.69 -1.62
N LEU A 267 -3.40 -3.13 -0.54
CA LEU A 267 -2.29 -2.51 0.16
C LEU A 267 -1.05 -3.39 -0.06
N THR A 268 0.10 -2.77 -0.23
CA THR A 268 1.38 -3.47 -0.43
C THR A 268 2.46 -2.78 0.38
N GLY A 269 3.11 -3.51 1.27
CA GLY A 269 4.18 -2.99 2.10
C GLY A 269 5.34 -3.97 2.21
N MET A 270 6.29 -3.63 3.07
CA MET A 270 7.47 -4.42 3.32
C MET A 270 7.61 -4.67 4.82
N PHE A 271 7.89 -5.91 5.18
CA PHE A 271 8.32 -6.31 6.52
C PHE A 271 9.53 -7.24 6.38
N TYR A 272 10.70 -6.78 6.81
CA TYR A 272 11.91 -7.61 6.81
C TYR A 272 12.08 -8.33 8.14
N PHE A 273 12.10 -7.58 9.25
CA PHE A 273 12.11 -8.15 10.60
C PHE A 273 11.70 -7.15 11.67
N ASP A 274 11.37 -7.69 12.84
CA ASP A 274 11.11 -6.97 14.07
C ASP A 274 11.31 -7.91 15.28
N GLY A 275 11.06 -7.45 16.50
CA GLY A 275 11.20 -8.23 17.73
C GLY A 275 10.41 -9.54 17.78
N ASN A 276 9.38 -9.71 16.95
CA ASN A 276 8.65 -10.97 16.82
C ASN A 276 9.26 -11.95 15.79
N ASP A 277 10.14 -11.48 14.91
CA ASP A 277 10.66 -12.26 13.77
C ASP A 277 12.14 -11.95 13.48
N ARG A 278 13.00 -12.05 14.50
CA ARG A 278 14.44 -11.72 14.42
C ARG A 278 15.39 -12.92 14.51
N ASN A 279 14.89 -14.13 14.71
CA ASN A 279 15.72 -15.30 15.05
C ASN A 279 16.76 -15.70 13.99
N HIS A 280 16.64 -15.21 12.75
CA HIS A 280 17.52 -15.53 11.61
C HIS A 280 18.15 -14.27 10.98
N ILE A 281 18.18 -13.16 11.71
CA ILE A 281 18.58 -11.84 11.21
C ILE A 281 19.92 -11.41 11.81
N ASP A 282 20.89 -11.15 10.93
CA ASP A 282 22.16 -10.50 11.26
C ASP A 282 22.16 -9.06 10.70
N ASP A 283 21.43 -8.18 11.38
CA ASP A 283 21.31 -6.76 11.05
C ASP A 283 21.57 -5.93 12.31
N TRP A 284 22.14 -4.74 12.14
CA TRP A 284 22.47 -3.83 13.25
C TRP A 284 21.25 -3.05 13.75
N ARG A 285 20.20 -2.91 12.93
CA ARG A 285 18.96 -2.20 13.28
C ARG A 285 18.08 -3.04 14.21
N PRO A 286 17.29 -2.43 15.10
CA PRO A 286 16.31 -3.17 15.93
C PRO A 286 15.11 -3.71 15.14
N ALA A 287 14.66 -2.99 14.12
CA ALA A 287 13.62 -3.41 13.17
C ALA A 287 13.83 -2.78 11.78
N ALA A 288 13.22 -3.36 10.74
CA ALA A 288 13.19 -2.81 9.40
C ALA A 288 11.89 -3.22 8.68
N HIS A 289 10.94 -2.28 8.58
CA HIS A 289 9.65 -2.49 7.94
C HIS A 289 8.93 -1.16 7.66
N ASP A 290 7.96 -1.21 6.74
CA ASP A 290 7.06 -0.10 6.40
C ASP A 290 5.73 -0.18 7.12
N SER A 291 5.44 -1.35 7.67
CA SER A 291 4.25 -1.68 8.43
C SER A 291 4.59 -2.86 9.34
N GLU A 292 4.05 -2.86 10.55
CA GLU A 292 4.30 -3.92 11.54
C GLU A 292 3.10 -4.84 11.75
N ALA A 293 1.90 -4.45 11.30
CA ALA A 293 0.70 -5.24 11.48
C ALA A 293 -0.34 -5.00 10.38
N LEU A 294 -1.16 -6.03 10.14
CA LEU A 294 -2.50 -5.85 9.61
C LEU A 294 -3.46 -5.58 10.78
N GLN A 295 -4.15 -4.44 10.76
CA GLN A 295 -5.26 -4.15 11.67
C GLN A 295 -6.59 -4.27 10.92
N MET A 296 -7.63 -4.78 11.60
CA MET A 296 -8.98 -4.87 11.06
C MET A 296 -10.01 -4.42 12.09
N TRP A 297 -11.05 -3.73 11.61
CA TRP A 297 -12.28 -3.48 12.34
C TRP A 297 -13.40 -4.24 11.63
N THR A 298 -13.84 -5.33 12.22
CA THR A 298 -14.75 -6.27 11.56
C THR A 298 -16.18 -5.73 11.51
N GLY A 299 -17.00 -6.32 10.64
CA GLY A 299 -18.45 -6.04 10.59
C GLY A 299 -19.16 -6.39 11.91
N ALA A 300 -18.62 -7.35 12.65
CA ALA A 300 -19.06 -7.72 14.00
C ALA A 300 -18.47 -6.84 15.12
N ASP A 301 -17.86 -5.71 14.77
CA ASP A 301 -17.33 -4.70 15.69
C ASP A 301 -16.11 -5.15 16.53
N GLN A 302 -15.39 -6.18 16.07
CA GLN A 302 -14.14 -6.61 16.69
C GLN A 302 -12.95 -5.85 16.13
N GLN A 303 -12.02 -5.46 16.99
CA GLN A 303 -10.71 -4.93 16.60
C GLN A 303 -9.70 -6.07 16.60
N LEU A 304 -9.11 -6.37 15.45
CA LEU A 304 -8.11 -7.42 15.29
C LEU A 304 -6.76 -6.79 14.96
N TYR A 305 -5.70 -7.32 15.56
CA TYR A 305 -4.33 -6.90 15.33
C TYR A 305 -3.47 -8.13 15.02
N ARG A 306 -3.01 -8.25 13.77
CA ARG A 306 -2.16 -9.33 13.28
C ARG A 306 -0.75 -8.79 12.99
N PRO A 307 0.22 -8.94 13.91
CA PRO A 307 1.61 -8.55 13.65
C PRO A 307 2.12 -9.27 12.41
N LEU A 308 2.82 -8.57 11.53
CA LEU A 308 3.38 -9.10 10.29
C LEU A 308 4.62 -9.94 10.57
N ARG A 309 4.96 -10.79 9.60
CA ARG A 309 6.13 -11.65 9.60
C ARG A 309 6.79 -11.71 8.23
N ASN A 310 8.04 -12.14 8.22
CA ASN A 310 8.79 -12.52 7.04
C ASN A 310 9.03 -14.04 7.07
N PRO A 311 8.04 -14.84 6.65
CA PRO A 311 8.12 -16.29 6.76
C PRO A 311 9.15 -16.88 5.79
N LEU A 312 9.60 -18.11 6.04
CA LEU A 312 10.50 -18.85 5.14
C LEU A 312 9.78 -19.39 3.89
N ASP A 313 8.49 -19.69 4.04
CA ASP A 313 7.60 -20.15 2.97
C ASP A 313 6.43 -19.19 2.82
N LEU A 314 5.91 -19.04 1.60
CA LEU A 314 4.75 -18.20 1.30
C LEU A 314 3.56 -18.52 2.23
N GLN A 315 3.05 -17.51 2.94
CA GLN A 315 1.90 -17.65 3.84
C GLN A 315 0.68 -16.87 3.35
N PHE A 316 -0.48 -17.50 3.52
CA PHE A 316 -1.80 -16.91 3.27
C PHE A 316 -2.64 -16.96 4.53
N SER A 317 -3.03 -15.79 5.04
CA SER A 317 -4.01 -15.67 6.12
C SER A 317 -5.28 -15.06 5.55
N THR A 318 -6.45 -15.63 5.86
CA THR A 318 -7.74 -15.11 5.39
C THR A 318 -8.66 -14.90 6.58
N PHE A 319 -9.26 -13.71 6.66
CA PHE A 319 -10.11 -13.29 7.78
C PHE A 319 -11.52 -13.09 7.24
N SER A 320 -12.40 -14.07 7.48
CA SER A 320 -13.77 -14.02 6.96
C SER A 320 -14.55 -12.93 7.67
N ASP A 321 -15.27 -12.12 6.90
CA ASP A 321 -16.11 -11.06 7.42
C ASP A 321 -17.32 -10.81 6.51
N THR A 322 -18.26 -10.03 7.01
CA THR A 322 -19.36 -9.46 6.22
C THR A 322 -19.43 -7.98 6.52
N SER A 323 -19.19 -7.16 5.49
CA SER A 323 -19.14 -5.70 5.62
C SER A 323 -18.15 -5.21 6.69
N PRO A 324 -16.83 -5.39 6.47
CA PRO A 324 -15.82 -4.86 7.38
C PRO A 324 -15.95 -3.33 7.50
N ARG A 325 -15.76 -2.81 8.71
CA ARG A 325 -15.72 -1.35 8.97
C ARG A 325 -14.39 -0.74 8.54
N GLY A 326 -13.33 -1.53 8.51
CA GLY A 326 -12.08 -1.16 7.88
C GLY A 326 -10.95 -2.15 8.09
N PHE A 327 -9.88 -1.96 7.34
CA PHE A 327 -8.65 -2.73 7.47
C PHE A 327 -7.46 -1.91 6.98
N GLY A 328 -6.26 -2.19 7.49
CA GLY A 328 -5.08 -1.40 7.13
C GLY A 328 -3.76 -2.06 7.48
N LEU A 329 -2.73 -1.69 6.72
CA LEU A 329 -1.34 -1.96 7.09
C LEU A 329 -0.86 -0.82 7.98
N MET A 330 -0.52 -1.15 9.22
CA MET A 330 -0.31 -0.20 10.30
C MET A 330 1.15 -0.18 10.72
N GLN A 331 1.61 1.01 11.07
CA GLN A 331 2.87 1.26 11.74
C GLN A 331 2.59 2.16 12.94
N ARG A 332 2.58 1.59 14.14
CA ARG A 332 2.30 2.34 15.39
C ARG A 332 3.57 2.77 16.08
N ARG A 333 4.69 2.09 15.85
CA ARG A 333 6.01 2.50 16.37
C ARG A 333 6.58 3.67 15.58
N ARG A 334 6.85 4.75 16.32
CA ARG A 334 7.24 6.07 15.78
C ARG A 334 8.54 6.61 16.38
N SER A 335 9.21 5.84 17.24
CA SER A 335 10.50 6.26 17.78
C SER A 335 11.60 5.95 16.79
N PHE A 336 12.53 6.89 16.61
CA PHE A 336 13.75 6.61 15.85
C PHE A 336 14.50 5.39 16.43
N HIS A 337 14.48 5.21 17.75
CA HIS A 337 15.17 4.11 18.42
C HIS A 337 14.56 2.72 18.14
N ASP A 338 13.36 2.65 17.56
CA ASP A 338 12.79 1.38 17.11
C ASP A 338 13.48 0.87 15.81
N TYR A 339 14.20 1.74 15.09
CA TYR A 339 14.73 1.45 13.76
C TYR A 339 16.21 1.83 13.56
N GLU A 340 16.69 2.91 14.20
CA GLU A 340 18.07 3.42 14.15
C GLU A 340 18.59 3.78 12.74
N ASP A 341 17.71 3.90 11.74
CA ASP A 341 18.10 4.10 10.33
C ASP A 341 17.98 5.57 9.86
N LEU A 342 19.10 6.29 9.91
CA LEU A 342 19.23 7.68 9.43
C LEU A 342 19.04 7.86 7.92
N ALA A 343 19.03 6.78 7.14
CA ALA A 343 18.86 6.84 5.70
C ALA A 343 17.40 6.61 5.32
N LEU A 344 16.73 5.66 5.97
CA LEU A 344 15.43 5.15 5.54
C LEU A 344 14.27 5.62 6.40
N HIS A 345 14.53 6.14 7.60
CA HIS A 345 13.55 6.79 8.48
C HIS A 345 12.21 6.05 8.56
N TYR A 346 12.26 4.74 8.81
CA TYR A 346 11.07 3.89 8.85
C TYR A 346 10.00 4.43 9.79
N GLU A 347 10.39 5.03 10.92
CA GLU A 347 9.50 5.63 11.91
C GLU A 347 8.55 6.70 11.32
N LYS A 348 8.93 7.32 10.20
CA LYS A 348 8.18 8.36 9.49
C LYS A 348 7.28 7.85 8.36
N ARG A 349 7.25 6.54 8.08
CA ARG A 349 6.43 5.97 6.99
C ARG A 349 4.96 5.88 7.37
N PRO A 350 3.99 6.15 6.47
CA PRO A 350 2.58 6.17 6.81
C PRO A 350 2.05 4.80 7.21
N SER A 351 1.05 4.79 8.10
CA SER A 351 0.02 3.74 8.09
C SER A 351 -0.97 4.02 6.97
N LEU A 352 -1.61 2.98 6.44
CA LEU A 352 -2.71 3.11 5.49
C LEU A 352 -3.94 2.32 5.93
N TRP A 353 -5.03 3.04 6.16
CA TRP A 353 -6.32 2.49 6.54
C TRP A 353 -7.34 2.60 5.40
N ILE A 354 -8.02 1.51 5.09
CA ILE A 354 -9.18 1.44 4.19
C ILE A 354 -10.46 1.43 5.01
N GLU A 355 -11.33 2.39 4.74
CA GLU A 355 -12.71 2.46 5.24
C GLU A 355 -13.66 2.16 4.08
N PRO A 356 -14.26 0.97 4.01
CA PRO A 356 -15.36 0.68 3.09
C PRO A 356 -16.53 1.65 3.28
N ILE A 357 -17.07 2.17 2.18
CA ILE A 357 -18.28 2.99 2.19
C ILE A 357 -19.41 2.18 1.56
N GLY A 358 -20.44 1.89 2.35
CA GLY A 358 -21.55 1.02 1.97
C GLY A 358 -21.29 -0.45 2.33
N ASP A 359 -22.16 -1.34 1.85
CA ASP A 359 -22.10 -2.77 2.14
C ASP A 359 -21.21 -3.49 1.12
N TRP A 360 -20.08 -4.04 1.59
CA TRP A 360 -19.15 -4.82 0.75
C TRP A 360 -19.50 -6.31 0.69
N GLY A 361 -20.58 -6.72 1.36
CA GLY A 361 -21.06 -8.08 1.42
C GLY A 361 -20.11 -9.01 2.19
N SER A 362 -20.32 -10.31 2.02
CA SER A 362 -19.44 -11.33 2.60
C SER A 362 -18.17 -11.50 1.77
N GLY A 363 -17.07 -11.80 2.46
CA GLY A 363 -15.77 -12.02 1.84
C GLY A 363 -14.70 -12.28 2.88
N TRP A 364 -13.47 -11.92 2.51
CA TRP A 364 -12.30 -12.04 3.37
C TRP A 364 -11.42 -10.81 3.26
N VAL A 365 -10.83 -10.39 4.37
CA VAL A 365 -9.54 -9.67 4.29
C VAL A 365 -8.47 -10.73 4.14
N ASP A 366 -7.78 -10.73 3.01
CA ASP A 366 -6.65 -11.62 2.77
C ASP A 366 -5.34 -10.90 3.12
N LEU A 367 -4.40 -11.64 3.68
CA LEU A 367 -3.02 -11.23 3.95
C LEU A 367 -2.07 -12.26 3.32
N VAL A 368 -1.19 -11.77 2.45
CA VAL A 368 -0.13 -12.55 1.80
C VAL A 368 1.22 -12.08 2.33
N GLU A 369 1.98 -12.99 2.93
CA GLU A 369 3.33 -12.75 3.45
C GLU A 369 4.32 -13.58 2.61
N ILE A 370 5.11 -12.89 1.78
CA ILE A 370 6.06 -13.47 0.83
C ILE A 370 7.44 -13.50 1.49
N PRO A 371 8.20 -14.61 1.40
CA PRO A 371 9.57 -14.65 1.90
C PRO A 371 10.44 -13.62 1.18
N THR A 372 11.16 -12.78 1.93
CA THR A 372 12.14 -11.84 1.37
C THR A 372 13.47 -11.93 2.09
N PRO A 373 14.61 -11.91 1.37
CA PRO A 373 15.92 -11.90 2.01
C PRO A 373 16.37 -10.49 2.44
N ASN A 374 15.64 -9.43 2.07
CA ASN A 374 15.98 -8.04 2.39
C ASN A 374 14.81 -7.07 2.18
N GLU A 375 15.02 -5.82 2.56
CA GLU A 375 14.05 -4.73 2.59
C GLU A 375 13.75 -4.06 1.23
N VAL A 376 14.39 -4.48 0.13
CA VAL A 376 14.27 -3.80 -1.17
C VAL A 376 12.94 -4.11 -1.87
N ASN A 377 12.39 -5.29 -1.61
CA ASN A 377 11.16 -5.74 -2.25
C ASN A 377 10.02 -5.73 -1.24
N ASP A 378 8.90 -5.15 -1.65
CA ASP A 378 7.64 -5.30 -0.91
C ASP A 378 7.25 -6.78 -0.87
N ASN A 379 6.90 -7.27 0.31
CA ASN A 379 6.63 -8.69 0.57
C ASN A 379 5.34 -8.92 1.36
N ILE A 380 4.59 -7.86 1.65
CA ILE A 380 3.33 -7.90 2.36
C ILE A 380 2.23 -7.38 1.45
N VAL A 381 1.15 -8.13 1.29
CA VAL A 381 -0.02 -7.69 0.53
C VAL A 381 -1.28 -7.95 1.35
N ALA A 382 -2.16 -6.96 1.45
CA ALA A 382 -3.47 -7.10 2.10
C ALA A 382 -4.58 -6.51 1.23
N PHE A 383 -5.72 -7.18 1.11
CA PHE A 383 -6.87 -6.70 0.32
C PHE A 383 -8.18 -7.34 0.78
N TRP A 384 -9.30 -6.72 0.39
CA TRP A 384 -10.60 -7.37 0.48
C TRP A 384 -10.83 -8.27 -0.73
N ARG A 385 -11.16 -9.54 -0.49
CA ARG A 385 -11.61 -10.48 -1.51
C ARG A 385 -13.10 -10.79 -1.32
N PRO A 386 -13.98 -10.36 -2.25
CA PRO A 386 -15.37 -10.74 -2.24
C PRO A 386 -15.56 -12.26 -2.22
N LYS A 387 -16.63 -12.72 -1.56
CA LYS A 387 -16.95 -14.16 -1.49
C LYS A 387 -17.21 -14.77 -2.87
N GLU A 388 -17.98 -14.03 -3.66
CA GLU A 388 -18.37 -14.46 -5.00
C GLU A 388 -17.35 -13.98 -6.03
N PRO A 389 -16.90 -14.86 -6.94
CA PRO A 389 -16.00 -14.47 -8.02
C PRO A 389 -16.59 -13.38 -8.93
N LEU A 390 -15.77 -12.46 -9.40
CA LEU A 390 -16.20 -11.46 -10.37
C LEU A 390 -16.43 -12.15 -11.73
N GLN A 391 -17.67 -12.15 -12.18
CA GLN A 391 -18.07 -12.73 -13.47
C GLN A 391 -17.79 -11.79 -14.64
N ALA A 392 -17.38 -12.38 -15.78
CA ALA A 392 -17.22 -11.69 -17.05
C ALA A 392 -18.49 -10.94 -17.48
N GLY A 393 -18.32 -9.75 -18.06
CA GLY A 393 -19.41 -8.93 -18.61
C GLY A 393 -20.35 -8.31 -17.57
N LYS A 394 -20.07 -8.49 -16.28
CA LYS A 394 -20.76 -7.79 -15.19
C LYS A 394 -19.99 -6.54 -14.77
N GLU A 395 -20.65 -5.75 -13.93
CA GLU A 395 -20.15 -4.50 -13.39
C GLU A 395 -20.17 -4.56 -11.87
N TYR A 396 -19.08 -4.14 -11.23
CA TYR A 396 -18.93 -4.14 -9.78
C TYR A 396 -18.42 -2.78 -9.34
N SER A 397 -19.10 -2.14 -8.40
CA SER A 397 -18.70 -0.82 -7.90
C SER A 397 -18.31 -0.90 -6.44
N PHE A 398 -17.19 -0.27 -6.09
CA PHE A 398 -16.70 -0.17 -4.72
C PHE A 398 -16.40 1.29 -4.41
N THR A 399 -16.95 1.77 -3.30
CA THR A 399 -16.60 3.09 -2.74
C THR A 399 -15.89 2.86 -1.42
N TYR A 400 -14.79 3.55 -1.21
CA TYR A 400 -14.02 3.48 0.02
C TYR A 400 -13.24 4.77 0.23
N ARG A 401 -12.80 4.98 1.47
CA ARG A 401 -11.87 6.02 1.82
C ARG A 401 -10.54 5.42 2.25
N MET A 402 -9.45 6.07 1.86
CA MET A 402 -8.11 5.73 2.28
C MET A 402 -7.54 6.84 3.15
N TYR A 403 -6.93 6.47 4.27
CA TYR A 403 -6.26 7.40 5.18
C TYR A 403 -4.78 7.05 5.24
N TRP A 404 -3.95 7.93 4.69
CA TRP A 404 -2.50 7.87 4.77
C TRP A 404 -2.05 8.78 5.91
N GLY A 405 -1.57 8.21 7.01
CA GLY A 405 -1.27 9.02 8.19
C GLY A 405 -0.50 8.30 9.28
N TRP A 406 -0.45 8.92 10.45
CA TRP A 406 0.31 8.39 11.59
C TRP A 406 -0.36 7.17 12.23
N ASP A 407 -1.68 7.05 12.10
CA ASP A 407 -2.47 5.96 12.68
C ASP A 407 -3.83 5.83 11.96
N ALA A 408 -4.65 4.86 12.38
CA ALA A 408 -6.04 4.73 11.94
C ALA A 408 -6.85 5.95 12.41
N PRO A 409 -7.81 6.43 11.61
CA PRO A 409 -8.55 7.68 11.89
C PRO A 409 -9.61 7.54 12.99
N PHE A 410 -9.86 6.32 13.49
CA PHE A 410 -10.92 6.01 14.44
C PHE A 410 -10.33 5.45 15.75
N PRO A 411 -9.89 6.31 16.68
CA PRO A 411 -9.41 5.84 17.97
C PRO A 411 -10.54 5.18 18.75
N MET A 412 -10.29 3.96 19.23
CA MET A 412 -11.23 3.19 20.05
C MET A 412 -10.79 3.23 21.52
N PRO A 413 -11.72 3.21 22.49
CA PRO A 413 -11.40 3.18 23.91
C PRO A 413 -10.98 1.77 24.38
N LEU A 414 -10.09 1.12 23.61
CA LEU A 414 -9.52 -0.19 23.89
C LEU A 414 -8.02 -0.06 24.11
N ALA A 415 -7.47 -0.98 24.90
CA ALA A 415 -6.04 -1.21 24.94
C ALA A 415 -5.59 -1.78 23.58
N ARG A 416 -4.44 -1.34 23.13
CA ARG A 416 -3.83 -1.65 21.85
C ARG A 416 -2.56 -2.44 22.06
N ILE A 417 -2.25 -3.32 21.13
CA ILE A 417 -0.95 -3.98 21.07
C ILE A 417 0.09 -2.91 20.74
N GLY A 418 0.97 -2.65 21.69
CA GLY A 418 2.10 -1.73 21.55
C GLY A 418 3.36 -2.41 21.02
N ALA A 419 3.56 -3.70 21.36
CA ALA A 419 4.67 -4.49 20.82
C ALA A 419 4.41 -5.99 20.96
N THR A 420 4.95 -6.77 20.03
CA THR A 420 5.03 -8.23 20.11
C THR A 420 6.51 -8.63 20.03
N ARG A 421 6.98 -9.45 20.97
CA ARG A 421 8.36 -9.96 20.99
C ARG A 421 8.36 -11.46 21.14
N VAL A 422 9.22 -12.14 20.40
CA VAL A 422 9.32 -13.60 20.40
C VAL A 422 10.78 -14.04 20.54
N GLY A 423 11.06 -14.83 21.58
CA GLY A 423 12.40 -15.32 21.91
C GLY A 423 12.46 -16.84 22.09
N ALA A 424 13.64 -17.34 22.44
CA ALA A 424 13.83 -18.71 22.89
C ALA A 424 13.55 -18.81 24.40
N VAL A 425 13.09 -19.98 24.84
CA VAL A 425 13.08 -20.33 26.27
C VAL A 425 14.43 -20.96 26.60
N VAL A 426 15.09 -20.46 27.65
CA VAL A 426 16.48 -20.86 27.99
C VAL A 426 16.57 -22.36 28.27
N ASP A 427 15.63 -22.90 29.05
CA ASP A 427 15.64 -24.28 29.52
C ASP A 427 14.84 -25.24 28.61
N ASP A 428 14.23 -24.75 27.53
CA ASP A 428 13.46 -25.54 26.57
C ASP A 428 13.63 -25.00 25.15
N LYS A 429 14.55 -25.62 24.40
CA LYS A 429 14.86 -25.24 23.02
C LYS A 429 13.71 -25.45 22.04
N THR A 430 12.69 -26.21 22.42
CA THR A 430 11.51 -26.46 21.57
C THR A 430 10.44 -25.38 21.76
N ALA A 431 10.47 -24.66 22.88
CA ALA A 431 9.49 -23.65 23.23
C ALA A 431 9.90 -22.25 22.73
N ARG A 432 8.89 -21.43 22.45
CA ARG A 432 9.04 -20.00 22.12
C ARG A 432 8.44 -19.16 23.23
N PHE A 433 9.18 -18.15 23.66
CA PHE A 433 8.71 -17.19 24.65
C PHE A 433 8.06 -16.01 23.93
N PHE A 434 6.83 -15.68 24.29
CA PHE A 434 6.11 -14.52 23.79
C PHE A 434 6.02 -13.46 24.88
N ALA A 435 6.24 -12.20 24.51
CA ALA A 435 5.95 -11.04 25.33
C ALA A 435 5.14 -10.02 24.51
N ILE A 436 3.96 -9.68 25.00
CA ILE A 436 3.00 -8.79 24.35
C ILE A 436 2.75 -7.62 25.29
N ASP A 437 3.00 -6.41 24.78
CA ASP A 437 2.72 -5.17 25.51
C ASP A 437 1.37 -4.59 25.06
N PHE A 438 0.55 -4.23 26.04
CA PHE A 438 -0.70 -3.52 25.87
C PHE A 438 -0.55 -2.09 26.36
N VAL A 439 -0.97 -1.12 25.56
CA VAL A 439 -0.96 0.32 25.85
C VAL A 439 -2.32 0.96 25.55
N GLY A 440 -2.57 2.18 26.03
CA GLY A 440 -3.71 2.99 25.60
C GLY A 440 -4.76 3.25 26.68
N ALA A 441 -5.93 3.72 26.23
CA ALA A 441 -6.92 4.43 27.05
C ALA A 441 -7.36 3.71 28.34
N PRO A 442 -7.55 2.37 28.39
CA PRO A 442 -7.96 1.71 29.63
C PRO A 442 -7.00 1.93 30.80
N PHE A 443 -5.72 2.21 30.54
CA PHE A 443 -4.70 2.35 31.58
C PHE A 443 -4.59 3.77 32.16
N GLU A 444 -5.22 4.77 31.54
CA GLU A 444 -5.18 6.15 32.01
C GLU A 444 -5.97 6.36 33.30
N HIS A 445 -7.06 5.60 33.48
CA HIS A 445 -8.00 5.76 34.60
C HIS A 445 -8.39 4.41 35.21
N LEU A 446 -7.42 3.69 35.76
CA LEU A 446 -7.66 2.39 36.38
C LEU A 446 -8.17 2.50 37.81
N PRO A 447 -9.30 1.87 38.15
CA PRO A 447 -9.62 1.54 39.53
C PRO A 447 -8.44 0.80 40.18
N LYS A 448 -8.12 1.13 41.44
CA LYS A 448 -6.95 0.57 42.17
C LYS A 448 -6.97 -0.97 42.26
N ASP A 449 -8.15 -1.57 42.18
CA ASP A 449 -8.36 -3.01 42.33
C ASP A 449 -8.63 -3.70 40.97
N THR A 450 -8.23 -3.09 39.85
CA THR A 450 -8.40 -3.70 38.53
C THR A 450 -7.50 -4.91 38.39
N HIS A 451 -8.11 -6.08 38.20
CA HIS A 451 -7.41 -7.32 37.89
C HIS A 451 -7.50 -7.62 36.40
N PHE A 452 -6.34 -7.68 35.76
CA PHE A 452 -6.24 -8.10 34.38
C PHE A 452 -5.83 -9.56 34.28
N HIS A 453 -6.41 -10.24 33.30
CA HIS A 453 -6.01 -11.59 32.93
C HIS A 453 -6.00 -11.74 31.41
N VAL A 454 -5.29 -12.75 30.95
CA VAL A 454 -5.21 -13.15 29.54
C VAL A 454 -5.30 -14.67 29.49
N SER A 455 -6.13 -15.19 28.60
CA SER A 455 -6.20 -16.63 28.29
C SER A 455 -5.77 -16.86 26.83
N PRO A 456 -4.47 -16.99 26.54
CA PRO A 456 -4.02 -17.22 25.18
C PRO A 456 -4.52 -18.55 24.63
N GLN A 457 -4.90 -18.57 23.36
CA GLN A 457 -5.36 -19.76 22.65
C GLN A 457 -4.36 -20.13 21.55
N THR A 458 -4.33 -21.43 21.21
CA THR A 458 -3.57 -21.95 20.07
C THR A 458 -4.36 -22.99 19.30
N SER A 459 -4.22 -23.03 17.97
CA SER A 459 -4.77 -24.08 17.12
C SER A 459 -3.99 -25.40 17.17
N ALA A 460 -2.70 -25.36 17.53
CA ALA A 460 -1.83 -26.53 17.65
C ALA A 460 -0.72 -26.28 18.68
N GLY A 461 -0.20 -27.34 19.31
CA GLY A 461 0.78 -27.22 20.39
C GLY A 461 0.14 -26.86 21.74
N THR A 462 0.93 -26.35 22.68
CA THR A 462 0.46 -26.05 24.04
C THR A 462 1.03 -24.73 24.53
N ILE A 463 0.20 -23.95 25.22
CA ILE A 463 0.59 -22.72 25.90
C ILE A 463 0.71 -22.99 27.40
N ARG A 464 1.76 -22.46 28.03
CA ARG A 464 1.98 -22.55 29.48
C ARG A 464 2.61 -21.27 30.02
N ASN A 465 2.73 -21.18 31.34
CA ASN A 465 3.43 -20.10 32.05
C ASN A 465 2.91 -18.71 31.66
N VAL A 466 1.59 -18.55 31.60
CA VAL A 466 0.96 -17.26 31.31
C VAL A 466 1.10 -16.35 32.52
N VAL A 467 1.69 -15.18 32.31
CA VAL A 467 1.88 -14.13 33.31
C VAL A 467 1.35 -12.83 32.75
N VAL A 468 0.61 -12.08 33.56
CA VAL A 468 0.09 -10.75 33.25
C VAL A 468 0.56 -9.81 34.36
N GLU A 469 1.32 -8.77 33.99
CA GLU A 469 1.93 -7.86 34.97
C GLU A 469 1.92 -6.41 34.48
N PRO A 470 1.87 -5.42 35.39
CA PRO A 470 2.01 -4.02 35.02
C PRO A 470 3.42 -3.75 34.46
N ASN A 471 3.48 -2.94 33.42
CA ASN A 471 4.72 -2.45 32.82
C ASN A 471 4.76 -0.92 32.93
N PRO A 472 5.41 -0.36 33.98
CA PRO A 472 5.39 1.08 34.23
C PRO A 472 6.13 1.89 33.17
N GLU A 473 7.08 1.29 32.45
CA GLU A 473 7.89 1.96 31.41
C GLU A 473 7.07 2.36 30.17
N ILE A 474 5.92 1.70 29.97
CA ILE A 474 5.01 1.98 28.84
C ILE A 474 3.65 2.50 29.30
N ASN A 475 3.48 2.77 30.60
CA ASN A 475 2.19 3.07 31.22
C ASN A 475 1.09 2.07 30.79
N GLY A 476 1.40 0.78 30.90
CA GLY A 476 0.56 -0.29 30.35
C GLY A 476 0.79 -1.63 31.03
N TRP A 477 0.39 -2.71 30.35
CA TRP A 477 0.49 -4.08 30.85
C TRP A 477 1.28 -4.95 29.90
N ARG A 478 1.99 -5.93 30.45
CA ARG A 478 2.67 -6.97 29.70
C ARG A 478 2.06 -8.32 30.00
N THR A 479 1.82 -9.08 28.95
CA THR A 479 1.54 -10.51 29.05
C THR A 479 2.71 -11.30 28.48
N THR A 480 3.16 -12.31 29.21
CA THR A 480 4.13 -13.28 28.70
C THR A 480 3.60 -14.69 28.78
N PHE A 481 4.02 -15.55 27.85
CA PHE A 481 3.74 -16.98 27.90
C PHE A 481 4.76 -17.78 27.11
N GLU A 482 4.83 -19.07 27.37
CA GLU A 482 5.59 -20.02 26.57
C GLU A 482 4.65 -20.79 25.64
N PHE A 483 5.05 -20.90 24.38
CA PHE A 483 4.39 -21.70 23.37
C PHE A 483 5.27 -22.89 22.99
N VAL A 484 4.76 -24.11 23.18
CA VAL A 484 5.42 -25.36 22.79
C VAL A 484 4.71 -25.89 21.53
N PRO A 485 5.30 -25.75 20.33
CA PRO A 485 4.66 -26.14 19.07
C PRO A 485 4.53 -27.65 18.88
N GLY A 486 5.38 -28.45 19.53
CA GLY A 486 5.51 -29.88 19.22
C GLY A 486 5.95 -30.09 17.77
N ASP A 487 5.23 -30.95 17.03
CA ASP A 487 5.51 -31.23 15.62
C ASP A 487 4.79 -30.28 14.65
N ALA A 488 4.05 -29.28 15.16
CA ALA A 488 3.29 -28.35 14.34
C ALA A 488 4.21 -27.59 13.36
N LYS A 489 3.75 -27.45 12.11
CA LYS A 489 4.41 -26.62 11.08
C LYS A 489 3.80 -25.24 10.96
N VAL A 490 2.58 -25.08 11.46
CA VAL A 490 1.85 -23.82 11.57
C VAL A 490 1.03 -23.90 12.85
N ALA A 491 0.99 -22.81 13.62
CA ALA A 491 0.07 -22.64 14.73
C ALA A 491 -0.44 -21.21 14.74
N ASP A 492 -1.76 -21.05 14.85
CA ASP A 492 -2.40 -19.75 15.00
C ASP A 492 -2.67 -19.53 16.48
N LEU A 493 -2.14 -18.43 17.01
CA LEU A 493 -2.25 -17.99 18.39
C LEU A 493 -3.18 -16.79 18.47
N SER A 494 -3.92 -16.66 19.58
CA SER A 494 -4.72 -15.47 19.84
C SER A 494 -4.80 -15.13 21.32
N CYS A 495 -4.97 -13.85 21.63
CA CYS A 495 -5.30 -13.40 22.98
C CYS A 495 -5.89 -11.99 22.99
N ALA A 496 -6.61 -11.66 24.05
CA ALA A 496 -7.02 -10.30 24.40
C ALA A 496 -6.76 -10.07 25.90
N LEU A 497 -6.52 -8.81 26.28
CA LEU A 497 -6.50 -8.40 27.68
C LEU A 497 -7.93 -8.26 28.18
N GLU A 498 -8.23 -8.91 29.30
CA GLU A 498 -9.57 -8.99 29.85
C GLU A 498 -9.61 -8.55 31.32
N THR A 499 -10.77 -8.05 31.72
CA THR A 499 -11.18 -7.88 33.11
C THR A 499 -12.32 -8.85 33.40
N ASP A 500 -12.81 -8.89 34.64
CA ASP A 500 -14.01 -9.68 34.99
C ASP A 500 -15.26 -9.29 34.18
N ALA A 501 -15.28 -8.08 33.59
CA ALA A 501 -16.36 -7.60 32.73
C ALA A 501 -16.21 -8.00 31.25
N GLY A 502 -15.08 -8.60 30.86
CA GLY A 502 -14.77 -8.99 29.49
C GLY A 502 -13.54 -8.29 28.89
N PRO A 503 -13.34 -8.41 27.56
CA PRO A 503 -12.16 -7.88 26.88
C PRO A 503 -12.13 -6.35 26.89
N VAL A 504 -10.94 -5.82 27.17
CA VAL A 504 -10.64 -4.38 27.21
C VAL A 504 -9.58 -3.99 26.20
N SER A 505 -9.05 -4.94 25.42
CA SER A 505 -8.13 -4.68 24.31
C SER A 505 -8.68 -5.12 22.97
N GLU A 506 -8.01 -4.70 21.89
CA GLU A 506 -8.11 -5.40 20.61
C GLU A 506 -7.60 -6.85 20.73
N GLN A 507 -8.03 -7.72 19.82
CA GLN A 507 -7.61 -9.11 19.77
C GLN A 507 -6.29 -9.23 19.00
N TRP A 508 -5.26 -9.71 19.68
CA TRP A 508 -4.01 -10.10 19.06
C TRP A 508 -4.16 -11.45 18.37
N LEU A 509 -3.73 -11.54 17.12
CA LEU A 509 -3.72 -12.75 16.30
C LEU A 509 -2.31 -12.97 15.76
N TYR A 510 -1.77 -14.18 15.85
CA TYR A 510 -0.40 -14.43 15.42
C TYR A 510 -0.26 -15.79 14.76
N ARG A 511 0.38 -15.82 13.59
CA ARG A 511 0.75 -17.08 12.94
C ARG A 511 2.20 -17.42 13.23
N TRP A 512 2.39 -18.48 14.01
CA TRP A 512 3.68 -19.08 14.20
C TRP A 512 3.98 -20.11 13.11
N THR A 513 5.20 -20.05 12.60
CA THR A 513 5.83 -21.04 11.71
C THR A 513 7.28 -21.22 12.20
N PRO A 514 7.87 -22.42 12.04
CA PRO A 514 9.23 -22.74 12.48
C PRO A 514 10.32 -21.77 12.05
#